data_AF-A0A2R9BKX7-F1
#
_entry.id   AF-A0A2R9BKX7-F1
#
_cell.length_a   1.000
_cell.length_b   1.000
_cell.length_c   1.000
_cell.angle_alpha   90.00
_cell.angle_beta   90.00
_cell.angle_gamma   90.00
#
_symmetry.space_group_name_H-M   'P 1'
#
loop_
_entity.id
_entity.type
_entity.pdbx_description
1 polymer ?
#
loop_
_entity_poly.entity_id
_entity_poly.type
_entity_poly.pdbx_seq_one_letter_code
_entity_poly.pdbx_strand_id
1 'polypeptide(L)'
;MTWRLNEQHYGALTSLNKAETAAKHSEAQVKICRCSYDVPPPPMEPYHPFYSNISKDHRYADLTENHLPSCESLKDTIARALPFWNEEVFPQIKEGKWVLIAAHGNSLWGAVKHLKGLSEEAIMELNLPTGIPIVYELDKNLKPIKPTQFLGDEETMYKAMEVVAAQGKAKK
;
A
#
# COMPACT_ATOMS: atom_id res chain seq x y z
N MET A 1 -6.31 9.96 -12.89
CA MET A 1 -5.96 8.99 -11.83
C MET A 1 -4.63 8.36 -12.21
N THR A 2 -3.69 8.19 -11.27
CA THR A 2 -2.33 7.68 -11.55
C THR A 2 -2.20 6.23 -11.08
N TRP A 3 -1.60 5.36 -11.90
CA TRP A 3 -1.31 3.97 -11.53
C TRP A 3 -0.26 3.88 -10.41
N ARG A 4 0.56 4.94 -10.23
CA ARG A 4 1.62 4.99 -9.20
C ARG A 4 1.06 4.92 -7.78
N LEU A 5 -0.22 5.21 -7.58
CA LEU A 5 -0.93 5.09 -6.30
C LEU A 5 -1.77 3.79 -6.19
N ASN A 6 -1.69 2.88 -7.15
CA ASN A 6 -2.32 1.57 -7.03
C ASN A 6 -1.75 0.80 -5.83
N GLU A 7 -2.52 -0.13 -5.29
CA GLU A 7 -2.03 -1.07 -4.26
C GLU A 7 -0.86 -1.91 -4.77
N GLN A 8 -0.06 -2.47 -3.86
CA GLN A 8 1.00 -3.44 -4.17
C GLN A 8 0.49 -4.56 -5.08
N HIS A 9 1.21 -4.86 -6.16
CA HIS A 9 0.87 -5.98 -7.03
C HIS A 9 1.25 -7.32 -6.38
N TYR A 10 0.25 -8.07 -5.90
CA TYR A 10 0.46 -9.34 -5.20
C TYR A 10 0.82 -10.54 -6.11
N GLY A 11 0.93 -10.31 -7.42
CA GLY A 11 1.37 -11.33 -8.38
C GLY A 11 0.45 -12.55 -8.40
N ALA A 12 1.01 -13.75 -8.36
CA ALA A 12 0.26 -15.00 -8.32
C ALA A 12 -0.63 -15.17 -7.07
N LEU A 13 -0.44 -14.34 -6.04
CA LEU A 13 -1.28 -14.36 -4.82
C LEU A 13 -2.54 -13.51 -4.97
N THR A 14 -2.71 -12.83 -6.11
CA THR A 14 -3.89 -12.02 -6.39
C THR A 14 -5.15 -12.87 -6.29
N SER A 15 -6.20 -12.32 -5.65
CA SER A 15 -7.47 -12.98 -5.31
C SER A 15 -7.44 -13.99 -4.14
N LEU A 16 -6.28 -14.34 -3.59
CA LEU A 16 -6.20 -15.22 -2.43
C LEU A 16 -6.25 -14.40 -1.15
N ASN A 17 -7.14 -14.78 -0.23
CA ASN A 17 -7.10 -14.24 1.13
C ASN A 17 -5.94 -14.87 1.93
N LYS A 18 -5.68 -14.34 3.13
CA LYS A 18 -4.53 -14.77 3.95
C LYS A 18 -4.57 -16.26 4.31
N ALA A 19 -5.75 -16.77 4.63
CA ALA A 19 -5.93 -18.18 4.99
C ALA A 19 -5.80 -19.09 3.76
N GLU A 20 -6.38 -18.69 2.62
CA GLU A 20 -6.24 -19.42 1.35
C GLU A 20 -4.80 -19.45 0.85
N THR A 21 -4.07 -18.34 1.02
CA THR A 21 -2.67 -18.25 0.66
C THR A 21 -1.84 -19.20 1.52
N ALA A 22 -2.08 -19.23 2.84
CA ALA A 22 -1.38 -20.14 3.76
C ALA A 22 -1.71 -21.63 3.53
N ALA A 23 -2.90 -21.92 2.97
CA ALA A 23 -3.27 -23.28 2.58
C ALA A 23 -2.64 -23.73 1.26
N LYS A 24 -2.46 -22.80 0.29
CA LYS A 24 -1.92 -23.09 -1.05
C LYS A 24 -0.40 -22.97 -1.16
N HIS A 25 0.20 -22.11 -0.35
CA HIS A 25 1.64 -21.87 -0.29
C HIS A 25 2.14 -22.18 1.11
N SER A 26 3.42 -22.53 1.26
CA SER A 26 3.97 -22.79 2.59
C SER A 26 3.77 -21.58 3.50
N GLU A 27 3.42 -21.80 4.78
CA GLU A 27 3.25 -20.71 5.76
C GLU A 27 4.50 -19.81 5.82
N ALA A 28 5.69 -20.41 5.66
CA ALA A 28 6.95 -19.69 5.56
C ALA A 28 6.97 -18.71 4.38
N GLN A 29 6.53 -19.14 3.19
CA GLN A 29 6.49 -18.29 2.00
C GLN A 29 5.44 -17.18 2.10
N VAL A 30 4.28 -17.46 2.70
CA VAL A 30 3.24 -16.44 2.94
C VAL A 30 3.69 -15.42 3.97
N LYS A 31 4.34 -15.87 5.04
CA LYS A 31 4.92 -14.99 6.05
C LYS A 31 6.02 -14.13 5.45
N ILE A 32 6.90 -14.70 4.63
CA ILE A 32 7.96 -13.92 3.94
C ILE A 32 7.33 -12.88 3.00
N CYS A 33 6.43 -13.26 2.10
CA CYS A 33 5.88 -12.32 1.10
C CYS A 33 5.04 -11.20 1.72
N ARG A 34 4.48 -11.40 2.93
CA ARG A 34 3.57 -10.43 3.57
C ARG A 34 4.19 -9.70 4.75
N CYS A 35 5.33 -10.18 5.26
CA CYS A 35 6.08 -9.57 6.34
C CYS A 35 7.49 -9.10 5.91
N SER A 36 7.88 -9.27 4.65
CA SER A 36 9.12 -8.72 4.10
C SER A 36 8.87 -7.38 3.42
N TYR A 37 9.83 -6.47 3.61
CA TYR A 37 9.88 -5.18 2.94
C TYR A 37 10.30 -5.31 1.47
N ASP A 38 11.25 -6.20 1.17
CA ASP A 38 12.02 -6.24 -0.07
C ASP A 38 11.86 -7.54 -0.89
N VAL A 39 11.17 -8.55 -0.35
CA VAL A 39 10.89 -9.80 -1.06
C VAL A 39 9.54 -9.70 -1.79
N PRO A 40 9.53 -9.71 -3.14
CA PRO A 40 8.29 -9.71 -3.90
C PRO A 40 7.60 -11.08 -3.82
N PRO A 41 6.26 -11.12 -3.98
CA PRO A 41 5.54 -12.38 -4.15
C PRO A 41 5.88 -13.00 -5.52
N PRO A 42 5.51 -14.28 -5.76
CA PRO A 42 5.68 -14.89 -7.08
C PRO A 42 4.98 -14.07 -8.18
N PRO A 43 5.60 -13.89 -9.35
CA PRO A 43 5.04 -13.10 -10.45
C PRO A 43 3.73 -13.69 -10.96
N MET A 44 2.82 -12.82 -11.42
CA MET A 44 1.60 -13.27 -12.09
C MET A 44 1.91 -13.75 -13.51
N GLU A 45 1.61 -15.01 -13.77
CA GLU A 45 1.80 -15.64 -15.08
C GLU A 45 0.65 -15.33 -16.05
N PRO A 46 0.87 -15.37 -17.38
CA PRO A 46 -0.16 -15.08 -18.39
C PRO A 46 -1.43 -15.95 -18.34
N TYR A 47 -1.32 -17.15 -17.76
CA TYR A 47 -2.44 -18.08 -17.58
C TYR A 47 -3.17 -17.91 -16.25
N HIS A 48 -2.76 -16.96 -15.40
CA HIS A 48 -3.47 -16.67 -14.15
C HIS A 48 -4.90 -16.19 -14.45
N PRO A 49 -5.93 -16.64 -13.70
CA PRO A 49 -7.33 -16.32 -14.01
C PRO A 49 -7.65 -14.83 -14.14
N PHE A 50 -6.86 -13.98 -13.47
CA PHE A 50 -7.02 -12.52 -13.47
C PHE A 50 -6.02 -11.77 -14.38
N TYR A 51 -5.09 -12.45 -15.04
CA TYR A 51 -4.04 -11.80 -15.83
C TYR A 51 -4.61 -10.90 -16.93
N SER A 52 -5.54 -11.40 -17.74
CA SER A 52 -6.17 -10.62 -18.80
C SER A 52 -6.93 -9.41 -18.26
N ASN A 53 -7.51 -9.51 -17.07
CA ASN A 53 -8.34 -8.47 -16.49
C ASN A 53 -7.51 -7.32 -15.91
N ILE A 54 -6.22 -7.57 -15.63
CA ILE A 54 -5.30 -6.59 -15.07
C ILE A 54 -4.35 -6.11 -16.16
N SER A 55 -3.53 -7.00 -16.71
CA SER A 55 -2.43 -6.67 -17.62
C SER A 55 -2.89 -6.18 -19.00
N LYS A 56 -4.13 -6.48 -19.39
CA LYS A 56 -4.72 -6.04 -20.67
C LYS A 56 -5.83 -5.00 -20.51
N ASP A 57 -6.00 -4.45 -19.31
CA ASP A 57 -7.00 -3.42 -19.06
C ASP A 57 -6.59 -2.11 -19.76
N HIS A 58 -7.57 -1.45 -20.40
CA HIS A 58 -7.34 -0.22 -21.17
C HIS A 58 -6.74 0.92 -20.32
N ARG A 59 -6.94 0.92 -19.00
CA ARG A 59 -6.39 1.92 -18.07
C ARG A 59 -4.86 1.89 -18.01
N TYR A 60 -4.24 0.79 -18.46
CA TYR A 60 -2.79 0.61 -18.49
C TYR A 60 -2.24 0.56 -19.92
N ALA A 61 -3.03 0.88 -20.94
CA ALA A 61 -2.63 0.78 -22.34
C ALA A 61 -1.39 1.61 -22.69
N ASP A 62 -1.18 2.73 -22.00
CA ASP A 62 -0.04 3.62 -22.20
C ASP A 62 1.21 3.20 -21.40
N LEU A 63 1.10 2.15 -20.58
CA LEU A 63 2.22 1.64 -19.78
C LEU A 63 2.98 0.56 -20.56
N THR A 64 4.29 0.70 -20.62
CA THR A 64 5.18 -0.36 -21.11
C THR A 64 5.23 -1.53 -20.11
N GLU A 65 5.66 -2.72 -20.53
CA GLU A 65 5.87 -3.87 -19.64
C GLU A 65 6.76 -3.53 -18.42
N ASN A 66 7.74 -2.65 -18.59
CA ASN A 66 8.61 -2.18 -17.51
C ASN A 66 7.90 -1.30 -16.45
N HIS A 67 6.73 -0.76 -16.77
CA HIS A 67 5.95 0.11 -15.88
C HIS A 67 4.74 -0.62 -15.27
N LEU A 68 4.29 -1.74 -15.84
CA LEU A 68 3.22 -2.55 -15.27
C LEU A 68 3.81 -3.85 -14.67
N PRO A 69 4.13 -3.86 -13.37
CA PRO A 69 4.80 -4.98 -12.75
C PRO A 69 3.89 -6.22 -12.66
N SER A 70 4.45 -7.42 -12.86
CA SER A 70 3.75 -8.69 -12.65
C SER A 70 3.72 -9.10 -11.17
N CYS A 71 4.55 -8.49 -10.32
CA CYS A 71 4.56 -8.56 -8.86
C CYS A 71 5.39 -7.40 -8.29
N GLU A 72 5.14 -7.04 -7.04
CA GLU A 72 5.89 -6.00 -6.34
C GLU A 72 6.15 -6.40 -4.90
N SER A 73 7.36 -6.09 -4.41
CA SER A 73 7.60 -5.96 -2.96
C SER A 73 7.01 -4.63 -2.44
N LEU A 74 7.01 -4.45 -1.12
CA LEU A 74 6.64 -3.15 -0.55
C LEU A 74 7.64 -2.06 -0.95
N LYS A 75 8.93 -2.41 -1.04
CA LYS A 75 10.01 -1.56 -1.53
C LYS A 75 9.73 -1.07 -2.96
N ASP A 76 9.33 -1.95 -3.87
CA ASP A 76 9.02 -1.59 -5.25
C ASP A 76 7.80 -0.67 -5.35
N THR A 77 6.76 -0.99 -4.57
CA THR A 77 5.54 -0.18 -4.47
C THR A 77 5.85 1.24 -4.01
N ILE A 78 6.70 1.39 -2.99
CA ILE A 78 7.15 2.69 -2.49
C ILE A 78 8.00 3.41 -3.55
N ALA A 79 8.91 2.69 -4.21
CA ALA A 79 9.79 3.25 -5.23
C ALA A 79 9.03 3.82 -6.42
N ARG A 80 7.95 3.16 -6.88
CA ARG A 80 7.12 3.69 -7.98
C ARG A 80 6.19 4.83 -7.56
N ALA A 81 5.74 4.85 -6.30
CA ALA A 81 4.82 5.84 -5.77
C ALA A 81 5.55 7.16 -5.46
N LEU A 82 6.79 7.09 -4.96
CA LEU A 82 7.54 8.24 -4.47
C LEU A 82 7.74 9.36 -5.52
N PRO A 83 8.01 9.08 -6.81
CA PRO A 83 8.05 10.12 -7.84
C PRO A 83 6.75 10.94 -7.92
N PHE A 84 5.59 10.28 -7.87
CA PHE A 84 4.30 10.99 -7.87
C PHE A 84 4.15 11.89 -6.63
N TRP A 85 4.58 11.42 -5.46
CA TRP A 85 4.57 12.24 -4.25
C TRP A 85 5.46 13.48 -4.39
N ASN A 86 6.69 13.31 -4.88
CA ASN A 86 7.68 14.38 -5.01
C ASN A 86 7.33 15.40 -6.09
N GLU A 87 6.79 14.94 -7.22
CA GLU A 87 6.56 15.76 -8.42
C GLU A 87 5.18 16.42 -8.41
N GLU A 88 4.15 15.77 -7.84
CA GLU A 88 2.76 16.23 -7.94
C GLU A 88 2.16 16.66 -6.60
N VAL A 89 2.39 15.88 -5.53
CA VAL A 89 1.69 16.10 -4.25
C VAL A 89 2.42 17.12 -3.37
N PHE A 90 3.70 16.90 -3.10
CA PHE A 90 4.50 17.72 -2.21
C PHE A 90 4.65 19.18 -2.66
N PRO A 91 4.78 19.50 -3.97
CA PRO A 91 4.76 20.88 -4.44
C PRO A 91 3.44 21.59 -4.10
N GLN A 92 2.30 20.93 -4.28
CA GLN A 92 0.99 21.51 -3.95
C GLN A 92 0.84 21.79 -2.45
N ILE A 93 1.32 20.89 -1.59
CA ILE A 93 1.35 21.14 -0.14
C ILE A 93 2.23 22.34 0.20
N LYS A 94 3.40 22.47 -0.43
CA LYS A 94 4.31 23.62 -0.23
C LYS A 94 3.73 24.95 -0.70
N GLU A 95 2.84 24.91 -1.69
CA GLU A 95 2.04 26.07 -2.13
C GLU A 95 0.90 26.43 -1.14
N GLY A 96 0.74 25.68 -0.05
CA GLY A 96 -0.29 25.91 0.96
C GLY A 96 -1.66 25.35 0.59
N LYS A 97 -1.76 24.47 -0.41
CA LYS A 97 -3.02 23.83 -0.79
C LYS A 97 -3.40 22.71 0.17
N TRP A 98 -4.70 22.56 0.40
CA TRP A 98 -5.26 21.38 1.07
C TRP A 98 -5.32 20.23 0.08
N VAL A 99 -4.65 19.11 0.41
CA VAL A 99 -4.57 17.94 -0.46
C VAL A 99 -5.28 16.76 0.20
N LEU A 100 -6.27 16.19 -0.49
CA LEU A 100 -6.93 14.93 -0.13
C LEU A 100 -6.37 13.81 -1.00
N ILE A 101 -5.99 12.69 -0.38
CA ILE A 101 -5.40 11.54 -1.07
C ILE A 101 -6.18 10.29 -0.71
N ALA A 102 -6.87 9.74 -1.70
CA ALA A 102 -7.54 8.46 -1.61
C ALA A 102 -6.70 7.42 -2.36
N ALA A 103 -6.10 6.50 -1.61
CA ALA A 103 -5.21 5.47 -2.14
C ALA A 103 -5.33 4.19 -1.29
N HIS A 104 -4.37 3.29 -1.45
CA HIS A 104 -4.36 1.98 -0.79
C HIS A 104 -3.25 1.88 0.27
N GLY A 105 -3.32 0.86 1.12
CA GLY A 105 -2.46 0.73 2.30
C GLY A 105 -0.97 0.80 1.95
N ASN A 106 -0.50 -0.05 1.03
CA ASN A 106 0.94 -0.11 0.72
C ASN A 106 1.42 1.08 -0.10
N SER A 107 0.55 1.64 -0.93
CA SER A 107 0.85 2.85 -1.71
C SER A 107 0.97 4.13 -0.84
N LEU A 108 0.23 4.20 0.27
CA LEU A 108 0.31 5.33 1.21
C LEU A 108 1.62 5.34 1.99
N TRP A 109 2.29 4.18 2.16
CA TRP A 109 3.59 4.12 2.83
C TRP A 109 4.68 4.92 2.14
N GLY A 110 4.58 5.13 0.82
CA GLY A 110 5.52 6.00 0.09
C GLY A 110 5.59 7.41 0.69
N ALA A 111 4.43 7.99 1.02
CA ALA A 111 4.36 9.27 1.72
C ALA A 111 4.83 9.14 3.16
N VAL A 112 4.30 8.18 3.92
CA VAL A 112 4.59 8.09 5.35
C VAL A 112 6.08 7.86 5.61
N LYS A 113 6.76 7.03 4.80
CA LYS A 113 8.21 6.83 4.85
C LYS A 113 8.96 8.15 4.66
N HIS A 114 8.56 8.95 3.66
CA HIS A 114 9.17 10.25 3.40
C HIS A 114 8.91 11.27 4.51
N LEU A 115 7.67 11.34 5.01
CA LEU A 115 7.26 12.33 6.03
C LEU A 115 7.86 12.03 7.40
N LYS A 116 7.96 10.76 7.78
CA LYS A 116 8.36 10.34 9.14
C LYS A 116 9.78 9.75 9.24
N GLY A 117 10.44 9.46 8.12
CA GLY A 117 11.76 8.83 8.12
C GLY A 117 11.74 7.44 8.79
N LEU A 118 10.66 6.67 8.60
CA LEU A 118 10.51 5.37 9.23
C LEU A 118 11.53 4.36 8.71
N SER A 119 12.00 3.49 9.60
CA SER A 119 12.78 2.31 9.24
C SER A 119 11.90 1.29 8.51
N GLU A 120 12.53 0.33 7.86
CA GLU A 120 11.82 -0.73 7.12
C GLU A 120 10.99 -1.58 8.07
N GLU A 121 11.50 -1.88 9.27
CA GLU A 121 10.81 -2.63 10.32
C GLU A 121 9.57 -1.87 10.81
N ALA A 122 9.71 -0.56 11.06
CA ALA A 122 8.60 0.26 11.53
C ALA A 122 7.46 0.35 10.49
N ILE A 123 7.79 0.34 9.19
CA ILE A 123 6.78 0.32 8.13
C ILE A 123 6.00 -1.00 8.14
N MET A 124 6.68 -2.12 8.34
CA MET A 124 6.05 -3.45 8.33
C MET A 124 5.09 -3.67 9.51
N GLU A 125 5.31 -3.00 10.65
CA GLU A 125 4.44 -3.10 11.82
C GLU A 125 3.20 -2.19 11.74
N LEU A 126 3.24 -1.19 10.87
CA LEU A 126 2.14 -0.25 10.73
C LEU A 126 0.98 -0.86 9.95
N ASN A 127 -0.21 -0.82 10.54
CA ASN A 127 -1.44 -1.21 9.88
C ASN A 127 -2.40 -0.01 9.85
N LEU A 128 -2.77 0.45 8.66
CA LEU A 128 -3.73 1.54 8.52
C LEU A 128 -5.17 0.99 8.56
N PRO A 129 -6.04 1.55 9.41
CA PRO A 129 -7.45 1.23 9.36
C PRO A 129 -8.04 1.64 8.01
N THR A 130 -8.84 0.75 7.41
CA THR A 130 -9.48 1.01 6.11
C THR A 130 -10.66 1.97 6.29
N GLY A 131 -10.75 2.99 5.43
CA GLY A 131 -11.89 3.92 5.41
C GLY A 131 -11.87 5.00 6.49
N ILE A 132 -10.80 5.09 7.29
CA ILE A 132 -10.62 6.13 8.31
C ILE A 132 -9.73 7.24 7.75
N PRO A 133 -10.20 8.49 7.66
CA PRO A 133 -9.36 9.61 7.26
C PRO A 133 -8.20 9.84 8.23
N ILE A 134 -7.01 10.04 7.67
CA ILE A 134 -5.79 10.32 8.42
C ILE A 134 -5.35 11.75 8.11
N VAL A 135 -5.23 12.58 9.15
CA VAL A 135 -4.84 13.98 9.02
C VAL A 135 -3.37 14.15 9.41
N TYR A 136 -2.63 14.80 8.52
CA TYR A 136 -1.26 15.24 8.73
C TYR A 136 -1.21 16.76 8.66
N GLU A 137 -0.69 17.38 9.73
CA GLU A 137 -0.26 18.77 9.70
C GLU A 137 1.25 18.79 9.51
N LEU A 138 1.72 19.48 8.47
CA LEU A 138 3.11 19.46 8.03
C LEU A 138 3.73 20.86 8.15
N ASP A 139 5.02 20.93 8.49
CA ASP A 139 5.80 22.17 8.39
C ASP A 139 6.24 22.46 6.93
N LYS A 140 6.93 23.58 6.73
CA LYS A 140 7.49 23.99 5.43
C LYS A 140 8.48 22.98 4.82
N ASN A 141 9.02 22.07 5.63
CA ASN A 141 9.94 21.01 5.21
C ASN A 141 9.22 19.67 5.06
N LEU A 142 7.88 19.66 5.05
CA LEU A 142 7.03 18.47 4.97
C LEU A 142 7.19 17.51 6.17
N LYS A 143 7.59 18.02 7.33
CA LYS A 143 7.66 17.22 8.56
C LYS A 143 6.37 17.34 9.36
N PRO A 144 5.79 16.23 9.85
CA PRO A 144 4.64 16.29 10.75
C PRO A 144 4.93 17.12 12.01
N ILE A 145 4.09 18.11 12.29
CA ILE A 145 4.19 18.96 13.50
C ILE A 145 3.29 18.49 14.65
N LYS A 146 2.36 17.58 14.37
CA LYS A 146 1.48 16.95 15.36
C LYS A 146 1.50 15.43 15.20
N PRO A 147 1.12 14.68 16.26
CA PRO A 147 0.86 13.25 16.14
C PRO A 147 -0.17 12.97 15.03
N THR A 148 -0.08 11.80 14.43
CA THR A 148 -1.07 11.35 13.43
C THR A 148 -2.47 11.35 14.04
N GLN A 149 -3.38 12.06 13.38
CA GLN A 149 -4.77 12.14 13.81
C GLN A 149 -5.64 11.27 12.91
N PHE A 150 -6.49 10.45 13.52
CA PHE A 150 -7.51 9.68 12.82
C PHE A 150 -8.86 10.36 13.06
N LEU A 151 -9.63 10.58 12.00
CA LEU A 151 -10.96 11.18 12.11
C LEU A 151 -12.01 10.07 12.13
N GLY A 152 -12.78 10.01 13.22
CA GLY A 152 -13.87 9.06 13.39
C GLY A 152 -14.41 9.15 14.81
N ASP A 153 -15.65 8.71 15.00
CA ASP A 153 -16.20 8.47 16.33
C ASP A 153 -15.51 7.25 16.98
N GLU A 154 -15.60 7.14 18.31
CA GLU A 154 -14.94 6.10 19.09
C GLU A 154 -15.34 4.69 18.65
N GLU A 155 -16.61 4.48 18.29
CA GLU A 155 -17.13 3.16 17.89
C GLU A 155 -16.54 2.72 16.54
N THR A 156 -16.50 3.64 15.57
CA THR A 156 -15.90 3.41 14.26
C THR A 156 -14.40 3.12 14.38
N MET A 157 -13.69 3.87 15.22
CA MET A 157 -12.26 3.67 15.47
C MET A 157 -11.97 2.31 16.13
N TYR A 158 -12.77 1.94 17.13
CA TYR A 158 -12.66 0.66 17.82
C TYR A 158 -12.84 -0.51 16.85
N LYS A 159 -13.91 -0.49 16.05
CA LYS A 159 -14.20 -1.52 15.03
C LYS A 159 -13.08 -1.64 14.01
N ALA A 160 -12.55 -0.51 13.53
CA ALA A 160 -11.48 -0.51 12.55
C ALA A 160 -10.18 -1.13 13.11
N MET A 161 -9.86 -0.84 14.38
CA MET A 161 -8.70 -1.45 15.06
C MET A 161 -8.89 -2.96 15.29
N GLU A 162 -10.09 -3.42 15.64
CA GLU A 162 -10.38 -4.85 15.76
C GLU A 162 -10.20 -5.59 14.43
N VAL A 163 -10.69 -5.02 13.32
CA VAL A 163 -10.53 -5.60 11.99
C VAL A 163 -9.05 -5.71 11.63
N VAL A 164 -8.28 -4.66 11.87
CA VAL A 164 -6.82 -4.66 11.65
C VAL A 164 -6.13 -5.75 12.47
N ALA A 165 -6.46 -5.87 13.76
CA ALA A 165 -5.89 -6.91 14.63
C ALA A 165 -6.28 -8.33 14.21
N ALA A 166 -7.49 -8.52 13.67
CA ALA A 166 -7.99 -9.81 13.19
C ALA A 166 -7.35 -10.24 11.87
N GLN A 167 -6.88 -9.31 11.04
CA GLN A 167 -6.24 -9.62 9.76
C GLN A 167 -4.97 -10.48 9.90
N GLY A 168 -4.37 -10.67 11.09
CA GLY A 168 -3.23 -11.58 11.27
C GLY A 168 -3.61 -13.02 11.62
N LYS A 169 -4.88 -13.28 12.00
CA LYS A 169 -5.29 -14.55 12.60
C LYS A 169 -5.84 -15.49 11.52
N ALA A 170 -5.34 -16.72 11.48
CA ALA A 170 -5.96 -17.78 10.68
C ALA A 170 -7.42 -17.93 11.14
N LYS A 171 -8.36 -17.96 10.18
CA LYS A 171 -9.72 -18.42 10.49
C LYS A 171 -9.60 -19.90 10.86
N LYS A 172 -9.89 -20.22 12.12
CA LYS A 172 -10.06 -21.60 12.57
C LYS A 172 -11.27 -22.23 11.89
#